data_AF-A0A379C9M8-F1
#
_entry.id   AF-A0A379C9M8-F1
#
_cell.length_a   1.000
_cell.length_b   1.000
_cell.length_c   1.000
_cell.angle_alpha   90.00
_cell.angle_beta   90.00
_cell.angle_gamma   90.00
#
_symmetry.space_group_name_H-M   'P 1'
#
loop_
_entity.id
_entity.type
_entity.pdbx_description
1 polymer ?
#
loop_
_entity_poly.entity_id
_entity_poly.type
_entity_poly.pdbx_seq_one_letter_code
_entity_poly.pdbx_strand_id
1 'polypeptide(L)'
;MTEYKMVSYWVSGMENDTPEEIYEDEGFTLIAGYYNHKHSYENEKSLGVHWYGTYPNSHGILSPCVIPEKARNAILTGLLQQAILDKDKEKIASLNKAIQFFID
;
A
#
# COMPACT_ATOMS: atom_id res chain seq x y z
N MET A 1 -21.70 6.43 25.45
CA MET A 1 -20.95 5.37 24.75
C MET A 1 -20.71 5.87 23.35
N THR A 2 -19.45 6.12 22.97
CA THR A 2 -19.11 6.55 21.62
C THR A 2 -19.25 5.33 20.70
N GLU A 3 -20.14 5.38 19.72
CA GLU A 3 -20.21 4.33 18.69
C GLU A 3 -18.87 4.28 17.95
N TYR A 4 -18.14 3.16 18.10
CA TYR A 4 -16.95 2.90 17.30
C TYR A 4 -17.40 2.67 15.86
N LYS A 5 -17.19 3.67 15.02
CA LYS A 5 -17.45 3.57 13.59
C LYS A 5 -16.44 2.57 13.02
N MET A 6 -16.94 1.46 12.45
CA MET A 6 -16.14 0.44 11.77
C MET A 6 -15.55 1.05 10.49
N VAL A 7 -14.41 1.70 10.63
CA VAL A 7 -13.69 2.35 9.55
C VAL A 7 -12.47 1.50 9.22
N SER A 8 -12.25 1.26 7.93
CA SER A 8 -10.98 0.73 7.48
C SER A 8 -10.00 1.86 7.22
N TYR A 9 -8.74 1.69 7.62
CA TYR A 9 -7.73 2.72 7.50
C TYR A 9 -6.33 2.13 7.38
N TRP A 10 -5.44 2.90 6.76
CA TRP A 10 -4.01 2.67 6.89
C TRP A 10 -3.55 3.12 8.26
N VAL A 11 -2.83 2.26 8.96
CA VAL A 11 -2.21 2.62 10.24
C VAL A 11 -1.23 3.76 9.97
N SER A 12 -1.19 4.74 10.88
CA SER A 12 -0.23 5.85 10.81
C SER A 12 0.05 6.33 12.23
N GLY A 13 1.28 6.77 12.51
CA GLY A 13 1.62 7.39 13.80
C GLY A 13 2.44 6.55 14.79
N MET A 14 2.88 5.35 14.44
CA MET A 14 3.99 4.66 15.12
C MET A 14 5.23 4.63 14.20
N GLU A 15 6.43 4.63 14.80
CA GLU A 15 7.70 4.59 14.08
C GLU A 15 7.74 3.31 13.21
N ASN A 16 7.81 3.45 11.88
CA ASN A 16 7.70 2.40 10.84
C ASN A 16 6.29 1.91 10.44
N ASP A 17 5.21 2.50 10.97
CA ASP A 17 3.83 2.09 10.64
C ASP A 17 3.13 3.03 9.64
N THR A 18 3.84 4.01 9.07
CA THR A 18 3.28 4.89 8.04
C THR A 18 3.38 4.21 6.67
N PRO A 19 2.31 4.15 5.86
CA PRO A 19 2.39 3.55 4.53
C PRO A 19 3.36 4.33 3.67
N GLU A 20 4.17 3.60 2.91
CA GLU A 20 5.17 4.18 2.02
C GLU A 20 4.71 4.05 0.57
N GLU A 21 4.93 5.10 -0.22
CA GLU A 21 4.81 5.05 -1.69
C GLU A 21 5.97 4.24 -2.25
N ILE A 22 5.67 3.12 -2.92
CA ILE A 22 6.69 2.18 -3.39
C ILE A 22 6.87 2.20 -4.92
N TYR A 23 5.91 2.76 -5.64
CA TYR A 23 5.91 2.86 -7.10
C TYR A 23 4.99 3.99 -7.55
N GLU A 24 5.43 4.77 -8.53
CA GLU A 24 4.63 5.79 -9.20
C GLU A 24 4.80 5.67 -10.72
N ASP A 25 3.69 5.82 -11.43
CA ASP A 25 3.62 5.89 -12.88
C ASP A 25 2.41 6.72 -13.32
N GLU A 26 2.67 7.94 -13.81
CA GLU A 26 1.66 8.87 -14.33
C GLU A 26 0.44 9.07 -13.38
N GLY A 27 0.70 9.19 -12.07
CA GLY A 27 -0.34 9.39 -11.05
C GLY A 27 -1.00 8.10 -10.54
N PHE A 28 -0.60 6.93 -11.04
CA PHE A 28 -0.86 5.64 -10.39
C PHE A 28 0.22 5.38 -9.35
N THR A 29 -0.14 5.47 -8.07
CA THR A 29 0.80 5.25 -6.98
C THR A 29 0.42 4.00 -6.18
N LEU A 30 1.39 3.11 -6.00
CA LEU A 30 1.25 1.97 -5.09
C LEU A 30 1.82 2.33 -3.72
N ILE A 31 1.10 1.93 -2.68
CA ILE A 31 1.53 2.08 -1.29
C ILE A 31 1.61 0.73 -0.60
N ALA A 32 2.61 0.57 0.28
CA ALA A 32 2.74 -0.59 1.16
C ALA A 32 2.75 -0.14 2.62
N GLY A 33 2.03 -0.86 3.48
CA GLY A 33 1.98 -0.56 4.90
C GLY A 33 1.01 -1.47 5.65
N TYR A 34 0.73 -1.12 6.89
CA TYR A 34 -0.27 -1.81 7.69
C TYR A 34 -1.66 -1.24 7.45
N TYR A 35 -2.61 -2.13 7.23
CA TYR A 35 -3.98 -1.79 6.95
C TYR A 35 -4.91 -2.51 7.93
N ASN A 36 -5.79 -1.75 8.54
CA ASN A 36 -6.80 -2.27 9.44
C ASN A 36 -8.14 -2.32 8.69
N HIS A 37 -8.65 -3.52 8.44
CA HIS A 37 -9.93 -3.69 7.75
C HIS A 37 -11.09 -3.68 8.76
N LYS A 38 -11.97 -2.69 8.66
CA LYS A 38 -13.17 -2.54 9.51
C LYS A 38 -12.87 -2.50 11.02
N HIS A 39 -11.74 -1.90 11.42
CA HIS A 39 -11.34 -1.87 12.83
C HIS A 39 -11.20 -3.27 13.44
N SER A 40 -10.62 -4.20 12.68
CA SER A 40 -10.20 -5.52 13.17
C SER A 40 -9.17 -5.36 14.29
N TYR A 41 -9.07 -6.35 15.17
CA TYR A 41 -8.07 -6.37 16.25
C TYR A 41 -6.63 -6.44 15.72
N GLU A 42 -6.44 -6.88 14.48
CA GLU A 42 -5.15 -7.08 13.85
C GLU A 42 -4.99 -6.17 12.63
N ASN A 43 -3.79 -5.63 12.47
CA ASN A 43 -3.39 -4.86 11.29
C ASN A 43 -2.68 -5.79 10.31
N GLU A 44 -3.07 -5.75 9.04
CA GLU A 44 -2.52 -6.63 8.01
C GLU A 44 -1.58 -5.86 7.09
N LYS A 45 -0.40 -6.44 6.80
CA LYS A 45 0.48 -5.92 5.75
C LYS A 45 -0.25 -5.97 4.41
N SER A 46 -0.49 -4.80 3.84
CA SER A 46 -1.31 -4.65 2.64
C SER A 46 -0.60 -3.84 1.58
N LEU A 47 -0.84 -4.21 0.32
CA LEU A 47 -0.54 -3.38 -0.84
C LEU A 47 -1.82 -2.65 -1.21
N GLY A 48 -1.73 -1.35 -1.42
CA GLY A 48 -2.84 -0.56 -1.90
C GLY A 48 -2.46 0.36 -3.04
N VAL A 49 -3.49 0.99 -3.58
CA VAL A 49 -3.37 2.01 -4.62
C VAL A 49 -3.91 3.32 -4.08
N HIS A 50 -3.21 4.40 -4.38
CA HIS A 50 -3.73 5.74 -4.21
C HIS A 50 -3.36 6.59 -5.44
N TRP A 51 -4.20 7.56 -5.79
CA TRP A 51 -3.99 8.47 -6.93
C TRP A 51 -3.70 9.87 -6.43
N TYR A 52 -2.58 10.47 -6.84
CA TYR A 52 -2.23 11.83 -6.45
C TYR A 52 -3.34 12.83 -6.81
N GLY A 53 -4.01 13.43 -5.81
CA GLY A 53 -5.11 14.39 -6.01
C GLY A 53 -6.39 14.09 -5.21
N THR A 54 -7.56 14.29 -5.84
CA THR A 54 -8.89 14.06 -5.24
C THR A 54 -9.23 12.57 -5.21
N TYR A 55 -8.80 11.88 -4.15
CA TYR A 55 -9.17 10.48 -3.89
C TYR A 55 -10.68 10.32 -3.75
N PRO A 56 -11.24 9.14 -4.10
CA PRO A 56 -12.57 8.76 -3.64
C PRO A 56 -12.56 8.64 -2.11
N ASN A 57 -12.94 9.73 -1.45
CA ASN A 57 -13.18 9.76 -0.03
C ASN A 57 -14.55 9.15 0.24
N SER A 58 -14.60 8.03 0.95
CA SER A 58 -15.83 7.63 1.62
C SER A 58 -15.85 8.34 2.97
N HIS A 59 -16.74 9.32 3.14
CA HIS A 59 -16.89 10.06 4.40
C HIS A 59 -15.63 10.80 4.90
N GLY A 60 -14.78 11.29 3.99
CA GLY A 60 -13.53 12.00 4.35
C GLY A 60 -12.38 11.07 4.75
N ILE A 61 -12.52 9.77 4.50
CA ILE A 61 -11.53 8.74 4.79
C ILE A 61 -11.16 8.09 3.46
N LEU A 62 -9.85 7.99 3.18
CA LEU A 62 -9.31 7.42 1.95
C LEU A 62 -9.89 6.02 1.80
N SER A 63 -10.78 5.80 0.81
CA SER A 63 -11.40 4.50 0.59
C SER A 63 -10.33 3.57 0.03
N PRO A 64 -9.81 2.64 0.83
CA PRO A 64 -8.61 1.91 0.50
C PRO A 64 -8.92 0.84 -0.54
N CYS A 65 -8.28 0.92 -1.70
CA CYS A 65 -8.21 -0.21 -2.62
C CYS A 65 -7.05 -1.08 -2.16
N VAL A 66 -7.35 -2.20 -1.50
CA VAL A 66 -6.34 -3.20 -1.09
C VAL A 66 -6.27 -4.30 -2.14
N ILE A 67 -5.06 -4.63 -2.56
CA ILE A 67 -4.77 -5.64 -3.56
C ILE A 67 -4.59 -7.00 -2.85
N PRO A 68 -5.38 -8.03 -3.20
CA PRO A 68 -5.24 -9.37 -2.61
C PRO A 68 -3.85 -9.96 -2.85
N GLU A 69 -3.41 -10.80 -1.91
CA GLU A 69 -2.06 -11.37 -1.84
C GLU A 69 -1.51 -11.90 -3.19
N LYS A 70 -2.29 -12.74 -3.90
CA LYS A 70 -1.88 -13.31 -5.18
C LYS A 70 -1.65 -12.24 -6.25
N ALA A 71 -2.55 -11.25 -6.32
CA ALA A 71 -2.44 -10.15 -7.27
C ALA A 71 -1.28 -9.22 -6.89
N ARG A 72 -1.09 -8.94 -5.60
CA ARG A 72 0.04 -8.17 -5.07
C ARG A 72 1.35 -8.77 -5.51
N ASN A 73 1.54 -10.07 -5.28
CA ASN A 73 2.80 -10.74 -5.62
C ASN A 73 3.06 -10.70 -7.13
N ALA A 74 2.04 -10.95 -7.96
CA ALA A 74 2.16 -10.87 -9.41
C ALA A 74 2.54 -9.46 -9.89
N ILE A 75 1.88 -8.42 -9.33
CA ILE A 75 2.15 -7.01 -9.67
C ILE A 75 3.59 -6.65 -9.28
N LEU A 76 4.00 -6.90 -8.03
CA LEU A 76 5.34 -6.52 -7.56
C LEU A 76 6.45 -7.23 -8.35
N THR A 77 6.28 -8.52 -8.68
CA THR A 77 7.24 -9.24 -9.51
C THR A 77 7.30 -8.69 -10.94
N GLY A 78 6.14 -8.39 -11.54
CA GLY A 78 6.08 -7.81 -12.88
C GLY A 78 6.75 -6.43 -12.95
N LEU A 79 6.46 -5.57 -11.99
CA LEU A 79 7.06 -4.24 -11.88
C LEU A 79 8.56 -4.31 -11.62
N LEU A 80 9.02 -5.24 -10.78
CA LEU A 80 10.44 -5.43 -10.53
C LEU A 80 11.17 -5.89 -11.80
N GLN A 81 10.59 -6.84 -12.54
CA GLN A 81 11.15 -7.28 -13.80
C GLN A 81 11.24 -6.13 -14.82
N GLN A 82 10.21 -5.29 -14.91
CA GLN A 82 10.23 -4.10 -15.75
C GLN A 82 11.36 -3.14 -15.34
N ALA A 83 11.48 -2.81 -14.05
CA ALA A 83 12.53 -1.92 -13.54
C ALA A 83 13.95 -2.47 -13.80
N ILE A 84 14.14 -3.79 -13.75
CA ILE A 84 15.40 -4.45 -14.12
C ILE A 84 15.72 -4.25 -15.60
N LEU A 85 14.74 -4.45 -16.49
CA LEU A 85 14.91 -4.24 -17.93
C LEU A 85 15.27 -2.79 -18.25
N ASP A 86 14.64 -1.85 -17.54
CA ASP A 86 14.86 -0.41 -17.70
C ASP A 86 16.13 0.09 -16.99
N LYS A 87 16.79 -0.77 -16.20
CA LYS A 87 17.96 -0.46 -15.36
C LYS A 87 17.70 0.67 -14.35
N ASP A 88 16.46 0.81 -13.90
CA ASP A 88 16.03 1.81 -12.93
C ASP A 88 16.38 1.36 -11.51
N LYS A 89 17.56 1.77 -11.04
CA LYS A 89 18.09 1.35 -9.73
C LYS A 89 17.22 1.82 -8.56
N GLU A 90 16.54 2.95 -8.69
CA GLU A 90 15.69 3.51 -7.64
C GLU A 90 14.41 2.68 -7.51
N LYS A 91 13.72 2.41 -8.62
CA LYS A 91 12.55 1.52 -8.62
C LYS A 91 12.90 0.10 -8.17
N ILE A 92 14.06 -0.44 -8.59
CA ILE A 92 14.54 -1.75 -8.12
C ILE A 92 14.70 -1.77 -6.59
N ALA A 93 15.34 -0.75 -6.01
CA ALA A 93 15.56 -0.69 -4.56
C ALA A 93 14.23 -0.58 -3.80
N SER A 94 13.33 0.30 -4.26
CA SER A 94 12.00 0.50 -3.67
C SER A 94 11.14 -0.77 -3.71
N LEU A 95 11.05 -1.41 -4.88
CA LEU A 95 10.25 -2.62 -5.06
C LEU A 95 10.82 -3.82 -4.28
N ASN A 96 12.14 -3.96 -4.18
CA ASN A 96 12.75 -4.98 -3.34
C ASN A 96 12.45 -4.76 -1.85
N LYS A 97 12.50 -3.50 -1.37
CA LYS A 97 12.11 -3.16 0.00
C LYS A 97 10.65 -3.54 0.26
N ALA A 98 9.75 -3.23 -0.67
CA ALA A 98 8.34 -3.58 -0.57
C ALA A 98 8.10 -5.10 -0.57
N ILE A 99 8.79 -5.85 -1.43
CA ILE A 99 8.70 -7.32 -1.45
C ILE A 99 9.18 -7.91 -0.12
N GLN A 100 10.33 -7.43 0.39
CA GLN A 100 10.86 -7.88 1.67
C GLN A 100 9.89 -7.59 2.82
N PHE A 101 9.24 -6.42 2.82
CA PHE A 101 8.22 -6.06 3.80
C PHE A 101 7.09 -7.10 3.90
N PHE A 102 6.67 -7.71 2.79
CA PHE A 102 5.62 -8.75 2.78
C PHE A 102 6.13 -10.17 3.09
N ILE A 103 7.44 -10.39 3.11
CA ILE A 103 8.06 -11.69 3.44
C ILE A 103 8.36 -11.78 4.94
N ASP A 104 8.84 -10.68 5.53
CA ASP A 104 9.09 -10.56 6.98
C ASP A 104 7.80 -10.66 7.80
#